data_AF-A0A4R7K6N1-F1
#
_entry.id   AF-A0A4R7K6N1-F1
#
_cell.length_a   1.000
_cell.length_b   1.000
_cell.length_c   1.000
_cell.angle_alpha   90.00
_cell.angle_beta   90.00
_cell.angle_gamma   90.00
#
_symmetry.space_group_name_H-M   'P 1'
#
loop_
_entity.id
_entity.type
_entity.pdbx_description
1 polymer ?
#
loop_
_entity_poly.entity_id
_entity_poly.type
_entity_poly.pdbx_seq_one_letter_code
_entity_poly.pdbx_strand_id
1 'polypeptide(L)'
;MSKKSILVNEIAHKDLSKLVVQFNSNFGQLVGSMIQFFKKTGINPNEPLKDNPSILVKKLDNRIVSFLKVQERDILKPMRADIYQYHKSNDDRVHAERDFLTSKLNETNDKLDNILMEIRKQRQVHLEVVLFLDSKNKTGLLNRVQSILK
;
A
#
# COMPACT_ATOMS: atom_id res chain seq x y z
N MET A 1 -20.32 33.43 58.79
CA MET A 1 -20.85 33.95 57.51
C MET A 1 -22.24 34.54 57.75
N SER A 2 -22.56 35.71 57.19
CA SER A 2 -23.96 36.18 57.21
C SER A 2 -24.81 35.25 56.35
N LYS A 3 -25.90 34.72 56.91
CA LYS A 3 -26.85 33.93 56.13
C LYS A 3 -27.62 34.87 55.19
N LYS A 4 -27.76 34.48 53.93
CA LYS A 4 -28.54 35.19 52.91
C LYS A 4 -29.59 34.21 52.37
N SER A 5 -30.79 34.71 52.11
CA SER A 5 -31.91 33.92 51.62
C SER A 5 -32.32 34.42 50.24
N ILE A 6 -32.78 33.50 49.39
CA ILE A 6 -33.33 33.80 48.06
C ILE A 6 -34.78 33.32 48.00
N LEU A 7 -35.62 34.08 47.30
CA LEU A 7 -36.99 33.68 47.01
C LEU A 7 -37.01 32.81 45.75
N VAL A 8 -37.64 31.65 45.84
CA VAL A 8 -37.77 30.68 44.74
C VAL A 8 -39.23 30.23 44.72
N ASN A 9 -39.80 30.04 43.53
CA ASN A 9 -41.16 29.53 43.41
C ASN A 9 -41.23 28.05 43.84
N GLU A 10 -42.42 27.58 44.17
CA GLU A 10 -42.63 26.23 44.73
C GLU A 10 -42.16 25.12 43.76
N ILE A 11 -42.40 25.30 42.46
CA ILE A 11 -42.00 24.35 41.42
C ILE A 11 -40.48 24.21 41.36
N ALA A 12 -39.75 25.32 41.27
CA ALA A 12 -38.30 25.27 41.21
C ALA A 12 -37.68 24.81 42.54
N HIS A 13 -38.32 25.07 43.69
CA HIS A 13 -37.88 24.51 44.96
C HIS A 13 -38.02 22.97 44.98
N LYS A 14 -39.13 22.43 44.45
CA LYS A 14 -39.33 20.98 44.33
C LYS A 14 -38.29 20.34 43.41
N ASP A 15 -37.98 20.96 42.28
CA ASP A 15 -36.95 20.44 41.36
C ASP A 15 -35.54 20.59 41.92
N LEU A 16 -35.25 21.70 42.60
CA LEU A 16 -33.99 21.86 43.34
C LEU A 16 -33.83 20.77 44.41
N SER A 17 -34.92 20.39 45.10
CA SER A 17 -34.91 19.33 46.10
C SER A 17 -34.57 17.96 45.48
N LYS A 18 -35.06 17.65 44.29
CA LYS A 18 -34.67 16.45 43.54
C LYS A 18 -33.19 16.47 43.15
N LEU A 19 -32.68 17.62 42.70
CA LEU A 19 -31.27 17.76 42.30
C LEU A 19 -30.32 17.64 43.51
N VAL A 20 -30.71 18.16 44.67
CA VAL A 20 -29.99 17.99 45.95
C VAL A 20 -29.85 16.52 46.30
N VAL A 21 -30.93 15.73 46.16
CA VAL A 21 -30.89 14.27 46.37
C VAL A 21 -30.03 13.58 45.31
N GLN A 22 -30.19 13.93 44.04
CA GLN A 22 -29.47 13.32 42.92
C GLN A 22 -27.96 13.53 43.01
N PHE A 23 -27.52 14.73 43.37
CA PHE A 23 -26.10 15.07 43.47
C PHE A 23 -25.52 14.90 44.87
N ASN A 24 -26.30 14.34 45.80
CA ASN A 24 -25.91 14.12 47.20
C ASN A 24 -25.25 15.38 47.81
N SER A 25 -25.90 16.53 47.66
CA SER A 25 -25.37 17.83 48.07
C SER A 25 -26.40 18.56 48.93
N ASN A 26 -26.01 19.64 49.61
CA ASN A 26 -26.96 20.51 50.30
C ASN A 26 -27.39 21.69 49.41
N PHE A 27 -28.54 22.31 49.70
CA PHE A 27 -29.10 23.40 48.89
C PHE A 27 -28.09 24.54 48.64
N GLY A 28 -27.41 25.00 49.69
CA GLY A 28 -26.45 26.11 49.58
C GLY A 28 -25.21 25.76 48.76
N GLN A 29 -24.67 24.54 48.93
CA GLN A 29 -23.53 24.02 48.19
C GLN A 29 -23.87 23.80 46.73
N LEU A 30 -25.06 23.27 46.44
CA LEU A 30 -25.52 23.07 45.08
C LEU A 30 -25.67 24.41 44.36
N VAL A 31 -26.35 25.38 44.97
CA VAL A 31 -26.50 26.73 44.39
C VAL A 31 -25.14 27.42 44.22
N GLY A 32 -24.24 27.31 45.21
CA GLY A 32 -22.88 27.83 45.09
C GLY A 32 -22.11 27.19 43.94
N SER A 33 -22.26 25.87 43.76
CA SER A 33 -21.63 25.12 42.66
C SER A 33 -22.23 25.50 41.30
N MET A 34 -23.54 25.74 41.21
CA MET A 34 -24.19 26.24 40.01
C MET A 34 -23.66 27.63 39.62
N ILE A 35 -23.53 28.55 40.59
CA ILE A 35 -22.95 29.88 40.35
C ILE A 35 -21.51 29.75 39.82
N GLN A 36 -20.69 28.90 40.45
CA GLN A 36 -19.32 28.65 39.98
C GLN A 36 -19.30 28.01 38.58
N PHE A 37 -20.22 27.08 38.30
CA PHE A 37 -20.36 26.44 37.00
C PHE A 37 -20.66 27.46 35.91
N PHE A 38 -21.66 28.33 36.10
CA PHE A 38 -21.99 29.36 35.12
C PHE A 38 -20.85 30.37 34.95
N LYS A 39 -20.17 30.75 36.05
CA LYS A 39 -19.01 31.65 35.98
C LYS A 39 -17.82 31.05 35.22
N LYS A 40 -17.57 29.75 35.38
CA LYS A 40 -16.45 29.05 34.71
C LYS A 40 -16.75 28.70 33.26
N THR A 41 -17.98 28.28 32.98
CA THR A 41 -18.38 27.82 31.64
C THR A 41 -18.88 28.94 30.73
N GLY A 42 -19.30 30.08 31.30
CA GLY A 42 -19.89 31.19 30.54
C GLY A 42 -21.27 30.88 29.97
N ILE A 43 -21.88 29.73 30.32
CA ILE A 43 -23.20 29.31 29.83
C ILE A 43 -24.27 30.20 30.48
N ASN A 44 -25.01 30.94 29.66
CA ASN A 44 -26.16 31.72 30.10
C ASN A 44 -27.38 30.79 30.27
N PRO A 45 -27.92 30.60 31.49
CA PRO A 45 -29.05 29.71 31.74
C PRO A 45 -30.37 30.20 31.12
N ASN A 46 -30.42 31.46 30.69
CA ASN A 46 -31.60 32.05 30.03
C ASN A 46 -31.58 31.89 28.51
N GLU A 47 -30.47 31.43 27.94
CA GLU A 47 -30.37 31.13 26.51
C GLU A 47 -30.61 29.64 26.29
N PRO A 48 -31.43 29.24 25.29
CA PRO A 48 -31.50 27.85 24.90
C PRO A 48 -30.09 27.42 24.47
N LEU A 49 -29.53 26.39 25.12
CA LEU A 49 -28.18 25.85 24.88
C LEU A 49 -27.89 25.80 23.37
N LYS A 50 -27.21 26.83 22.87
CA LYS A 50 -27.09 27.04 21.41
C LYS A 50 -26.23 25.97 20.75
N ASP A 51 -25.41 25.25 21.52
CA ASP A 51 -24.84 23.96 21.15
C ASP A 51 -24.42 23.23 22.43
N ASN A 52 -25.13 22.15 22.79
CA ASN A 52 -24.66 21.22 23.84
C ASN A 52 -23.26 20.68 23.43
N PRO A 53 -22.25 20.63 24.32
CA PRO A 53 -20.93 20.10 24.02
C PRO A 53 -20.95 18.74 23.30
N SER A 54 -21.90 17.86 23.62
CA SER A 54 -22.08 16.56 22.96
C SER A 54 -22.43 16.69 21.47
N ILE A 55 -23.18 17.72 21.08
CA ILE A 55 -23.53 18.00 19.68
C ILE A 55 -22.30 18.49 18.91
N LEU A 56 -21.45 19.31 19.53
CA LEU A 56 -20.19 19.79 18.92
C LEU A 56 -19.21 18.63 18.69
N VAL A 57 -19.05 17.73 19.66
CA VAL A 57 -18.21 16.53 19.50
C VAL A 57 -18.73 15.65 18.36
N LYS A 58 -20.05 15.46 18.25
CA LYS A 58 -20.65 14.67 17.17
C LYS A 58 -20.48 15.32 15.79
N LYS A 59 -20.56 16.65 15.70
CA LYS A 59 -20.26 17.39 14.45
C LYS A 59 -18.79 17.21 14.04
N LEU A 60 -17.87 17.26 15.00
CA LEU A 60 -16.44 17.02 14.75
C LEU A 60 -16.18 15.60 14.26
N ASP A 61 -16.74 14.59 14.92
CA ASP A 61 -16.61 13.19 14.52
C ASP A 61 -17.10 12.95 13.08
N ASN A 62 -18.29 13.46 12.75
CA ASN A 62 -18.83 13.39 11.39
C ASN A 62 -17.91 14.05 10.35
N ARG A 63 -17.27 15.17 10.69
CA ARG A 63 -16.33 15.87 9.80
C ARG A 63 -15.06 15.05 9.58
N ILE A 64 -14.52 14.42 10.63
CA ILE A 64 -13.35 13.54 10.54
C ILE A 64 -13.66 12.33 9.68
N VAL A 65 -14.79 11.65 9.93
CA VAL A 65 -15.22 10.50 9.13
C VAL A 65 -15.41 10.89 7.66
N SER A 66 -16.01 12.05 7.39
CA SER A 66 -16.20 12.53 6.02
C SER A 66 -14.86 12.84 5.35
N PHE A 67 -13.93 13.46 6.06
CA PHE A 67 -12.59 13.73 5.55
C PHE A 67 -11.84 12.44 5.19
N LEU A 68 -11.86 11.44 6.09
CA LEU A 68 -11.23 10.14 5.84
C LEU A 68 -11.84 9.43 4.62
N LYS A 69 -13.16 9.47 4.46
CA LYS A 69 -13.83 8.91 3.27
C LYS A 69 -13.41 9.60 1.97
N VAL A 70 -13.25 10.91 2.00
CA VAL A 70 -12.76 11.69 0.85
C VAL A 70 -11.31 11.34 0.53
N GLN A 71 -10.43 11.28 1.53
CA GLN A 71 -9.03 10.85 1.36
C GLN A 71 -8.94 9.44 0.77
N GLU A 72 -9.76 8.51 1.26
CA GLU A 72 -9.78 7.14 0.76
C GLU A 72 -10.23 7.09 -0.71
N ARG A 73 -11.33 7.77 -1.04
CA ARG A 73 -11.94 7.74 -2.37
C ARG A 73 -11.10 8.47 -3.41
N ASP A 74 -10.65 9.67 -3.08
CA ASP A 74 -10.09 10.60 -4.07
C ASP A 74 -8.56 10.47 -4.19
N ILE A 75 -7.89 9.89 -3.19
CA ILE A 75 -6.42 9.78 -3.18
C ILE A 75 -5.98 8.32 -3.10
N LEU A 76 -6.38 7.58 -2.04
CA LEU A 76 -5.82 6.25 -1.79
C LEU A 76 -6.28 5.20 -2.82
N LYS A 77 -7.55 5.23 -3.24
CA LYS A 77 -8.07 4.29 -4.25
C LYS A 77 -7.40 4.46 -5.62
N PRO A 78 -7.30 5.68 -6.19
CA PRO A 78 -6.55 5.92 -7.42
C PRO A 78 -5.10 5.48 -7.30
N MET A 79 -4.40 5.87 -6.23
CA MET A 79 -3.00 5.53 -6.02
C MET A 79 -2.77 4.00 -6.01
N ARG A 80 -3.68 3.25 -5.38
CA ARG A 80 -3.63 1.78 -5.40
C ARG A 80 -3.85 1.21 -6.82
N ALA A 81 -4.76 1.79 -7.58
CA ALA A 81 -5.02 1.36 -8.96
C ALA A 81 -3.80 1.64 -9.85
N ASP A 82 -3.18 2.81 -9.72
CA ASP A 82 -1.99 3.20 -10.48
C ASP A 82 -0.81 2.28 -10.19
N ILE A 83 -0.55 1.98 -8.91
CA ILE A 83 0.50 1.03 -8.50
C ILE A 83 0.23 -0.36 -9.09
N TYR A 84 -1.00 -0.84 -9.02
CA TYR A 84 -1.36 -2.14 -9.58
C TYR A 84 -1.16 -2.18 -11.11
N GLN A 85 -1.60 -1.15 -11.83
CA GLN A 85 -1.42 -1.04 -13.27
C GLN A 85 0.06 -0.95 -13.66
N TYR A 86 0.85 -0.17 -12.91
CA TYR A 86 2.29 -0.08 -13.09
C TYR A 86 2.97 -1.43 -12.94
N HIS A 87 2.67 -2.16 -11.87
CA HIS A 87 3.22 -3.50 -11.65
C HIS A 87 2.83 -4.46 -12.77
N LYS A 88 1.56 -4.48 -13.16
CA LYS A 88 1.07 -5.33 -14.25
C LYS A 88 1.78 -5.03 -15.57
N SER A 89 1.84 -3.75 -15.95
CA SER A 89 2.53 -3.34 -17.17
C SER A 89 4.02 -3.67 -17.15
N ASN A 90 4.67 -3.57 -15.99
CA ASN A 90 6.07 -3.93 -15.85
C ASN A 90 6.28 -5.45 -15.98
N ASP A 91 5.41 -6.25 -15.38
CA ASP A 91 5.45 -7.71 -15.48
C ASP A 91 5.26 -8.17 -16.94
N ASP A 92 4.26 -7.61 -17.64
CA ASP A 92 4.01 -7.86 -19.06
C ASP A 92 5.25 -7.51 -19.92
N ARG A 93 5.92 -6.39 -19.61
CA ARG A 93 7.16 -5.98 -20.32
C ARG A 93 8.31 -6.94 -20.06
N VAL A 94 8.51 -7.36 -18.81
CA VAL A 94 9.56 -8.31 -18.43
C VAL A 94 9.32 -9.67 -19.11
N HIS A 95 8.07 -10.11 -19.16
CA HIS A 95 7.69 -11.33 -19.88
C HIS A 95 7.98 -11.23 -21.38
N ALA A 96 7.54 -10.14 -22.03
CA ALA A 96 7.80 -9.93 -23.45
C ALA A 96 9.30 -9.86 -23.78
N GLU A 97 10.09 -9.19 -22.94
CA GLU A 97 11.54 -9.10 -23.12
C GLU A 97 12.22 -10.46 -22.90
N ARG A 98 11.77 -11.23 -21.92
CA ARG A 98 12.25 -12.60 -21.69
C ARG A 98 11.96 -13.51 -22.88
N ASP A 99 10.75 -13.45 -23.43
CA ASP A 99 10.36 -14.27 -24.58
C ASP A 99 11.18 -13.90 -25.82
N PHE A 100 11.40 -12.61 -26.05
CA PHE A 100 12.26 -12.11 -27.12
C PHE A 100 13.71 -12.56 -26.97
N LEU A 101 14.29 -12.49 -25.77
CA LEU A 101 15.64 -12.97 -25.51
C LEU A 101 15.75 -14.48 -25.71
N THR A 102 14.73 -15.23 -25.28
CA THR A 102 14.67 -16.68 -25.45
C THR A 102 14.60 -17.07 -26.92
N SER A 103 13.79 -16.38 -27.73
CA SER A 103 13.71 -16.63 -29.16
C SER A 103 15.04 -16.35 -29.86
N LYS A 104 15.69 -15.23 -29.52
CA LYS A 104 16.98 -14.83 -30.10
C LYS A 104 18.12 -15.77 -29.70
N LEU A 105 18.09 -16.29 -28.47
CA LEU A 105 19.01 -17.32 -28.01
C LEU A 105 18.84 -18.61 -28.82
N ASN A 106 17.60 -19.05 -29.02
CA ASN A 106 17.30 -20.24 -29.81
C ASN A 106 17.76 -20.09 -31.27
N GLU A 107 17.47 -18.96 -31.91
CA GLU A 107 17.97 -18.68 -33.28
C GLU A 107 19.50 -18.72 -33.36
N THR A 108 20.19 -18.26 -32.32
CA THR A 108 21.65 -18.25 -32.27
C THR A 108 22.18 -19.67 -32.09
N ASN A 109 21.54 -20.47 -31.23
CA ASN A 109 21.87 -21.88 -31.04
C ASN A 109 21.66 -22.68 -32.33
N ASP A 110 20.55 -22.49 -33.03
CA ASP A 110 20.28 -23.15 -34.30
C ASP A 110 21.35 -22.81 -35.37
N LYS A 111 21.80 -21.55 -35.41
CA LYS A 111 22.90 -21.14 -36.30
C LYS A 111 24.21 -21.81 -35.92
N LEU A 112 24.52 -21.89 -34.62
CA LEU A 112 25.73 -22.56 -34.13
C LEU A 112 25.71 -24.06 -34.47
N ASP A 113 24.57 -24.72 -34.30
CA ASP A 113 24.41 -26.13 -34.63
C ASP A 113 24.60 -26.40 -36.13
N ASN A 114 24.07 -25.53 -36.98
CA ASN A 114 24.30 -25.60 -38.43
C ASN A 114 25.77 -25.42 -38.79
N ILE A 115 26.47 -24.45 -38.17
CA ILE A 115 27.90 -24.23 -38.39
C ILE A 115 28.71 -25.45 -37.91
N LEU A 116 28.39 -26.00 -36.73
CA LEU A 116 29.04 -27.20 -36.21
C LEU A 116 28.84 -28.40 -37.13
N MET A 117 27.64 -28.56 -37.70
CA MET A 117 27.36 -29.60 -38.68
C MET A 117 28.21 -29.44 -39.94
N GLU A 118 28.32 -28.22 -40.47
CA GLU A 118 29.12 -27.96 -41.68
C GLU A 118 30.62 -28.17 -41.44
N ILE A 119 31.14 -27.73 -40.30
CA ILE A 119 32.53 -28.01 -39.89
C ILE A 119 32.79 -29.52 -39.80
N ARG A 120 31.85 -30.30 -39.26
CA ARG A 120 31.96 -31.77 -39.20
C ARG A 120 32.00 -32.39 -40.60
N LYS A 121 31.15 -31.92 -41.52
CA LYS A 121 31.16 -32.38 -42.92
C LYS A 121 32.50 -32.06 -43.60
N GLN A 122 32.98 -30.83 -43.48
CA GLN A 122 34.27 -30.42 -44.03
C GLN A 122 35.42 -31.26 -43.47
N ARG A 123 35.42 -31.51 -42.16
CA ARG A 123 36.39 -32.41 -41.51
C ARG A 123 36.36 -33.82 -42.12
N GLN A 124 35.16 -34.37 -42.36
CA GLN A 124 35.01 -35.67 -42.99
C GLN A 124 35.52 -35.67 -44.43
N VAL A 125 35.18 -34.66 -45.24
CA VAL A 125 35.70 -34.52 -46.61
C VAL A 125 37.22 -34.46 -46.62
N HIS A 126 37.84 -33.68 -45.73
CA HIS A 126 39.30 -33.62 -45.65
C HIS A 126 39.93 -34.96 -45.32
N LEU A 127 39.34 -35.74 -44.42
CA LEU A 127 39.82 -37.09 -44.10
C LEU A 127 39.70 -38.03 -45.30
N GLU A 128 38.57 -38.00 -46.02
CA GLU A 128 38.38 -38.81 -47.23
C GLU A 128 39.36 -38.44 -48.34
N VAL A 129 39.61 -37.14 -48.57
CA VAL A 129 40.61 -36.67 -49.54
C VAL A 129 42.01 -37.15 -49.16
N VAL A 130 42.36 -37.10 -47.88
CA VAL A 130 43.66 -37.58 -47.38
C VAL A 130 43.80 -39.09 -47.54
N LEU A 131 42.74 -39.87 -47.27
CA LEU A 131 42.71 -41.30 -47.50
C LEU A 131 42.82 -41.66 -48.98
N PHE A 132 42.19 -40.87 -49.85
CA PHE A 132 42.32 -41.05 -51.30
C PHE A 132 43.76 -40.79 -51.78
N LEU A 133 44.40 -39.72 -51.29
CA LEU A 133 45.76 -39.33 -51.69
C LEU A 133 46.86 -40.22 -51.07
N ASP A 134 46.67 -40.74 -49.86
CA ASP A 134 47.64 -41.61 -49.17
C ASP A 134 46.96 -42.84 -48.53
N SER A 135 46.34 -43.68 -49.37
CA SER A 135 45.55 -44.84 -48.94
C SER A 135 46.28 -45.88 -48.10
N LYS A 136 47.62 -45.93 -48.17
CA LYS A 136 48.47 -46.81 -47.37
C LYS A 136 49.22 -46.07 -46.25
N ASN A 137 48.92 -44.78 -46.05
CA ASN A 137 49.57 -43.89 -45.09
C ASN A 137 51.11 -43.91 -45.18
N LYS A 138 51.67 -44.06 -46.38
CA LYS A 138 53.12 -44.18 -46.60
C LYS A 138 53.85 -42.86 -46.36
N THR A 139 53.16 -41.74 -46.59
CA THR A 139 53.71 -40.39 -46.38
C THR A 139 53.45 -39.87 -44.96
N GLY A 140 52.65 -40.60 -44.16
CA GLY A 140 52.24 -40.17 -42.81
C GLY A 140 51.23 -39.01 -42.82
N LEU A 141 50.66 -38.69 -43.97
CA LEU A 141 49.77 -37.53 -44.16
C LEU A 141 48.51 -37.62 -43.30
N LEU A 142 47.94 -38.83 -43.16
CA LEU A 142 46.77 -39.08 -42.33
C LEU A 142 47.03 -38.72 -40.86
N ASN A 143 48.18 -39.15 -40.33
CA ASN A 143 48.56 -38.90 -38.93
C ASN A 143 48.78 -37.40 -38.68
N ARG A 144 49.38 -36.68 -39.64
CA ARG A 144 49.59 -35.23 -39.55
C ARG A 144 48.25 -34.48 -39.56
N VAL A 145 47.36 -34.80 -40.50
CA VAL A 145 46.05 -34.14 -40.60
C VAL A 145 45.18 -34.44 -39.38
N GLN A 146 45.18 -35.68 -38.88
CA GLN A 146 44.50 -36.02 -37.62
C GLN A 146 45.08 -35.31 -36.39
N SER A 147 46.38 -35.03 -36.37
CA SER A 147 47.01 -34.27 -35.28
C SER A 147 46.64 -32.78 -35.29
N ILE A 148 46.34 -32.22 -36.47
CA ILE A 148 45.91 -30.83 -36.66
C ILE A 148 44.41 -30.66 -36.37
N LEU A 149 43.59 -31.66 -36.75
CA LEU A 149 42.14 -31.67 -36.56
C LEU A 149 41.72 -32.17 -35.15
N LYS A 150 42.66 -32.32 -34.23
CA LYS A 150 42.40 -32.73 -32.84
C LYS A 150 41.60 -31.68 -32.09
#